data_AF-J3DAV1-F1
#
_entry.id   AF-J3DAV1-F1
#
_cell.length_a   1.000
_cell.length_b   1.000
_cell.length_c   1.000
_cell.angle_alpha   90.00
_cell.angle_beta   90.00
_cell.angle_gamma   90.00
#
_symmetry.space_group_name_H-M   'P 1'
#
loop_
_entity.id
_entity.type
_entity.pdbx_description
1 polymer ?
#
loop_
_entity_poly.entity_id
_entity_poly.type
_entity_poly.pdbx_seq_one_letter_code
_entity_poly.pdbx_strand_id
1 'polypeptide(L)'
;MSLAAEKALGLFAHTGAMTMVANQGEVVMQAQHNAMTFSAAQQITVTSSEDEIVISTPKTLTLNGGGSYLKLSGEGVEHGSQGPMIMNVAQYLIPAGGADLPMETPDFKTSEISVITRNVPKWASE
;
A
#
# COMPACT_ATOMS: atom_id res chain seq x y z
N MET A 1 22.12 -37.39 -11.77
CA MET A 1 22.73 -37.33 -10.42
C MET A 1 21.73 -36.66 -9.51
N SER A 2 21.47 -37.21 -8.33
CA SER A 2 20.61 -36.59 -7.31
C SER A 2 21.43 -36.35 -6.05
N LEU A 3 21.14 -35.25 -5.35
CA LEU A 3 21.73 -34.91 -4.06
C LEU A 3 20.58 -34.94 -3.05
N ALA A 4 20.76 -35.67 -1.96
CA ALA A 4 19.80 -35.73 -0.86
C ALA A 4 20.56 -35.70 0.46
N ALA A 5 20.00 -35.02 1.46
CA ALA A 5 20.53 -34.94 2.81
C ALA A 5 19.38 -35.16 3.80
N GLU A 6 19.64 -35.89 4.88
CA GLU A 6 18.62 -36.17 5.91
C GLU A 6 18.27 -34.95 6.75
N LYS A 7 19.28 -34.10 7.05
CA LYS A 7 19.14 -32.98 7.99
C LYS A 7 19.24 -31.61 7.32
N ALA A 8 20.33 -31.37 6.60
CA ALA A 8 20.60 -30.06 6.00
C ALA A 8 21.51 -30.17 4.78
N LEU A 9 21.32 -29.26 3.84
CA LEU A 9 22.21 -29.01 2.70
C LEU A 9 22.55 -27.52 2.70
N GLY A 10 23.84 -27.19 2.61
CA GLY A 10 24.31 -25.81 2.53
C GLY A 10 25.24 -25.63 1.33
N LEU A 11 25.06 -24.51 0.61
CA LEU A 11 25.89 -24.12 -0.53
C LEU A 11 26.46 -22.73 -0.26
N PHE A 12 27.77 -22.58 -0.38
CA PHE A 12 28.47 -21.32 -0.11
C PHE A 12 29.61 -21.11 -1.11
N ALA A 13 29.71 -19.89 -1.64
CA ALA A 13 30.80 -19.45 -2.49
C ALA A 13 31.41 -18.19 -1.86
N HIS A 14 32.71 -18.24 -1.53
CA HIS A 14 33.41 -17.10 -0.93
C HIS A 14 33.79 -16.03 -1.95
N THR A 15 34.16 -16.46 -3.16
CA THR A 15 34.52 -15.61 -4.30
C THR A 15 33.84 -16.14 -5.57
N GLY A 16 33.64 -15.27 -6.56
CA GLY A 16 32.94 -15.61 -7.80
C GLY A 16 31.42 -15.53 -7.69
N ALA A 17 30.72 -16.13 -8.67
CA ALA A 17 29.26 -16.13 -8.76
C ALA A 17 28.69 -17.53 -8.55
N MET A 18 27.47 -17.60 -7.99
CA MET A 18 26.66 -18.81 -7.93
C MET A 18 25.57 -18.73 -8.99
N THR A 19 25.43 -19.76 -9.82
CA THR A 19 24.41 -19.84 -10.86
C THR A 19 23.64 -21.16 -10.77
N MET A 20 22.33 -21.09 -10.98
CA MET A 20 21.45 -22.26 -11.06
C MET A 20 20.64 -22.13 -12.35
N VAL A 21 20.90 -23.01 -13.31
CA VAL A 21 20.36 -22.90 -14.67
C VAL A 21 19.82 -24.26 -15.12
N ALA A 22 18.61 -24.28 -15.65
CA ALA A 22 18.04 -25.41 -16.38
C ALA A 22 17.86 -24.99 -17.85
N ASN A 23 18.45 -25.74 -18.79
CA ASN A 23 18.31 -25.47 -20.23
C ASN A 23 16.92 -25.87 -20.76
N GLN A 24 16.35 -26.92 -20.18
CA GLN A 24 15.04 -27.45 -20.48
C GLN A 24 14.41 -27.96 -19.18
N GLY A 25 13.08 -27.90 -19.10
CA GLY A 25 12.33 -28.36 -17.93
C GLY A 25 12.17 -27.30 -16.84
N GLU A 26 11.29 -27.61 -15.90
CA GLU A 26 10.89 -26.72 -14.81
C GLU A 26 11.93 -26.71 -13.68
N VAL A 27 12.14 -25.54 -13.07
CA VAL A 27 12.87 -25.40 -11.80
C VAL A 27 11.87 -25.16 -10.69
N VAL A 28 11.83 -26.08 -9.72
CA VAL A 28 10.94 -25.99 -8.56
C VAL A 28 11.77 -25.75 -7.31
N MET A 29 11.45 -24.68 -6.57
CA MET A 29 12.02 -24.39 -5.25
C MET A 29 10.88 -24.31 -4.23
N GLN A 30 10.95 -25.11 -3.16
CA GLN A 30 9.86 -25.20 -2.18
C GLN A 30 10.40 -25.41 -0.75
N ALA A 31 9.70 -24.82 0.22
CA ALA A 31 9.84 -25.10 1.65
C ALA A 31 8.48 -25.58 2.19
N GLN A 32 8.23 -26.90 2.20
CA GLN A 32 6.89 -27.45 2.40
C GLN A 32 6.33 -27.27 3.82
N HIS A 33 7.20 -27.11 4.81
CA HIS A 33 6.82 -27.03 6.23
C HIS A 33 7.46 -25.85 6.96
N ASN A 34 8.08 -24.92 6.23
CA ASN A 34 8.76 -23.77 6.83
C ASN A 34 8.82 -22.58 5.86
N ALA A 35 9.43 -21.49 6.32
CA ALA A 35 9.59 -20.28 5.52
C ALA A 35 10.70 -20.41 4.46
N MET A 36 10.57 -19.62 3.40
CA MET A 36 11.59 -19.38 2.39
C MET A 36 11.95 -17.90 2.43
N THR A 37 13.26 -17.59 2.39
CA THR A 37 13.77 -16.20 2.44
C THR A 37 14.77 -15.98 1.32
N PHE A 38 14.57 -14.93 0.54
CA PHE A 38 15.54 -14.41 -0.42
C PHE A 38 16.02 -13.04 0.05
N SER A 39 17.32 -12.83 0.09
CA SER A 39 17.92 -11.56 0.50
C SER A 39 19.17 -11.29 -0.32
N ALA A 40 19.36 -10.03 -0.70
CA ALA A 40 20.54 -9.56 -1.40
C ALA A 40 20.91 -8.18 -0.88
N ALA A 41 22.21 -7.89 -0.77
CA ALA A 41 22.69 -6.60 -0.31
C ALA A 41 22.41 -5.45 -1.30
N GLN A 42 22.22 -5.77 -2.58
CA GLN A 42 22.00 -4.78 -3.64
C GLN A 42 20.60 -4.90 -4.26
N GLN A 43 20.39 -5.90 -5.10
CA GLN A 43 19.15 -6.03 -5.88
C GLN A 43 18.71 -7.49 -5.96
N ILE A 44 17.39 -7.67 -6.00
CA ILE A 44 16.70 -8.90 -6.42
C ILE A 44 15.89 -8.55 -7.66
N THR A 45 16.01 -9.35 -8.72
CA THR A 45 15.25 -9.20 -9.97
C THR A 45 14.50 -10.49 -10.26
N VAL A 46 13.20 -10.38 -10.54
CA VAL A 46 12.34 -11.51 -10.94
C VAL A 46 11.70 -11.15 -12.27
N THR A 47 11.95 -11.97 -13.30
CA THR A 47 11.50 -11.72 -14.68
C THR A 47 10.95 -13.01 -15.28
N SER A 48 9.76 -12.91 -15.90
CA SER A 48 9.24 -13.89 -16.85
C SER A 48 9.33 -13.29 -18.24
N SER A 49 9.87 -14.04 -19.20
CA SER A 49 10.14 -13.50 -20.54
C SER A 49 9.00 -13.76 -21.54
N GLU A 50 8.16 -14.76 -21.29
CA GLU A 50 7.17 -15.24 -22.25
C GLU A 50 5.74 -15.23 -21.73
N ASP A 51 5.56 -15.39 -20.42
CA ASP A 51 4.24 -15.58 -19.81
C ASP A 51 4.07 -14.68 -18.56
N GLU A 52 3.74 -15.24 -17.40
CA GLU A 52 3.35 -14.45 -16.22
C GLU A 52 4.26 -14.63 -15.00
N ILE A 53 4.06 -13.76 -14.01
CA ILE A 53 4.58 -13.90 -12.65
C ILE A 53 3.37 -13.95 -11.72
N VAL A 54 3.15 -15.08 -11.06
CA VAL A 54 2.05 -15.26 -10.10
C VAL A 54 2.61 -15.28 -8.68
N ILE A 55 2.16 -14.32 -7.86
CA ILE A 55 2.47 -14.26 -6.42
C ILE A 55 1.16 -14.43 -5.66
N SER A 56 1.00 -15.57 -5.01
CA SER A 56 -0.22 -15.96 -4.29
C SER A 56 0.07 -16.27 -2.83
N THR A 57 -0.84 -15.87 -1.95
CA THR A 57 -0.75 -16.13 -0.51
C THR A 57 -2.16 -16.23 0.07
N PRO A 58 -2.42 -17.19 0.97
CA PRO A 58 -3.75 -17.37 1.55
C PRO A 58 -4.10 -16.32 2.60
N LYS A 59 -3.12 -15.55 3.11
CA LYS A 59 -3.34 -14.59 4.21
C LYS A 59 -3.10 -13.16 3.77
N THR A 60 -1.84 -12.81 3.54
CA THR A 60 -1.43 -11.42 3.30
C THR A 60 -0.24 -11.38 2.36
N LEU A 61 -0.31 -10.51 1.35
CA LEU A 61 0.82 -10.09 0.52
C LEU A 61 1.15 -8.64 0.86
N THR A 62 2.41 -8.35 1.22
CA THR A 62 2.88 -6.99 1.49
C THR A 62 4.07 -6.68 0.61
N LEU A 63 4.00 -5.60 -0.16
CA LEU A 63 5.10 -5.03 -0.94
C LEU A 63 5.44 -3.67 -0.34
N ASN A 64 6.67 -3.47 0.12
CA ASN A 64 7.09 -2.26 0.80
C ASN A 64 8.40 -1.70 0.23
N GLY A 65 8.53 -0.38 0.22
CA GLY A 65 9.75 0.31 -0.23
C GLY A 65 9.70 1.80 0.04
N GLY A 66 10.81 2.37 0.53
CA GLY A 66 10.95 3.83 0.70
C GLY A 66 9.90 4.49 1.61
N GLY A 67 9.31 3.75 2.55
CA GLY A 67 8.24 4.24 3.44
C GLY A 67 6.82 4.11 2.86
N SER A 68 6.67 3.60 1.65
CA SER A 68 5.38 3.26 1.03
C SER A 68 5.15 1.75 1.02
N TYR A 69 3.90 1.32 0.95
CA TYR A 69 3.55 -0.09 0.82
C TYR A 69 2.21 -0.34 0.12
N LEU A 70 2.09 -1.53 -0.46
CA LEU A 70 0.86 -2.14 -0.93
C LEU A 70 0.62 -3.42 -0.14
N LYS A 71 -0.59 -3.61 0.37
CA LYS A 71 -0.99 -4.80 1.12
C LYS A 71 -2.31 -5.36 0.59
N LEU A 72 -2.30 -6.66 0.31
CA LEU A 72 -3.48 -7.43 -0.10
C LEU A 72 -3.79 -8.43 1.02
N SER A 73 -5.03 -8.43 1.51
CA SER A 73 -5.46 -9.32 2.59
C SER A 73 -6.95 -9.64 2.50
N GLY A 74 -7.46 -10.46 3.42
CA GLY A 74 -8.90 -10.75 3.55
C GLY A 74 -9.77 -9.50 3.79
N GLU A 75 -9.18 -8.41 4.32
CA GLU A 75 -9.88 -7.13 4.53
C GLU A 75 -9.93 -6.26 3.26
N GLY A 76 -9.26 -6.67 2.18
CA GLY A 76 -9.19 -5.94 0.91
C GLY A 76 -7.78 -5.45 0.55
N VAL A 77 -7.75 -4.37 -0.24
CA VAL A 77 -6.54 -3.74 -0.79
C VAL A 77 -6.23 -2.46 -0.03
N GLU A 78 -5.02 -2.35 0.49
CA GLU A 78 -4.53 -1.21 1.27
C GLU A 78 -3.25 -0.65 0.63
N HIS A 79 -3.22 0.64 0.33
CA HIS A 79 -2.04 1.35 -0.14
C HIS A 79 -1.77 2.53 0.78
N GLY A 80 -0.59 2.55 1.42
CA GLY A 80 -0.13 3.67 2.24
C GLY A 80 1.18 4.26 1.73
N SER A 81 1.28 5.59 1.73
CA SER A 81 2.51 6.33 1.42
C SER A 81 2.61 7.58 2.29
N GLN A 82 3.84 8.02 2.59
CA GLN A 82 4.08 9.32 3.22
C GLN A 82 4.01 10.47 2.20
N GLY A 83 4.40 10.19 0.95
CA GLY A 83 4.34 11.12 -0.17
C GLY A 83 3.03 11.03 -0.96
N PRO A 84 2.87 11.86 -2.00
CA PRO A 84 1.71 11.80 -2.89
C PRO A 84 1.70 10.51 -3.72
N MET A 85 0.51 9.95 -3.96
CA MET A 85 0.30 8.89 -4.94
C MET A 85 0.04 9.51 -6.32
N ILE A 86 0.87 9.17 -7.31
CA ILE A 86 0.71 9.63 -8.69
C ILE A 86 0.20 8.46 -9.54
N MET A 87 -0.99 8.61 -10.12
CA MET A 87 -1.57 7.65 -11.07
C MET A 87 -1.57 8.26 -12.47
N ASN A 88 -0.75 7.73 -13.38
CA ASN A 88 -0.72 8.15 -14.79
C ASN A 88 -1.52 7.16 -15.64
N VAL A 89 -2.82 7.41 -15.81
CA VAL A 89 -3.74 6.52 -16.55
C VAL A 89 -4.62 7.31 -17.51
N ALA A 90 -4.99 6.73 -18.65
CA ALA A 90 -5.87 7.37 -19.63
C ALA A 90 -7.29 7.59 -19.07
N GLN A 91 -7.76 6.65 -18.24
CA GLN A 91 -9.08 6.68 -17.61
C GLN A 91 -8.96 6.02 -16.23
N TYR A 92 -9.50 6.69 -15.20
CA TYR A 92 -9.65 6.12 -13.86
C TYR A 92 -11.14 6.09 -13.52
N LEU A 93 -11.78 4.95 -13.76
CA LEU A 93 -13.20 4.77 -13.46
C LEU A 93 -13.35 4.44 -11.98
N ILE A 94 -14.08 5.28 -11.25
CA ILE A 94 -14.57 4.98 -9.91
C ILE A 94 -16.06 4.59 -10.07
N PRO A 95 -16.40 3.30 -10.08
CA PRO A 95 -17.74 2.83 -10.45
C PRO A 95 -18.82 3.16 -9.42
N ALA A 96 -18.44 3.54 -8.20
CA ALA A 96 -19.35 4.09 -7.20
C ALA A 96 -19.13 5.60 -7.12
N GLY A 97 -20.20 6.39 -7.28
CA GLY A 97 -20.17 7.82 -6.97
C GLY A 97 -19.67 8.02 -5.54
N GLY A 98 -18.93 9.11 -5.30
CA GLY A 98 -18.39 9.42 -3.98
C GLY A 98 -19.48 9.28 -2.91
N ALA A 99 -19.12 8.72 -1.75
CA ALA A 99 -20.03 8.76 -0.62
C ALA A 99 -20.26 10.23 -0.26
N ASP A 100 -21.44 10.76 -0.57
CA ASP A 100 -21.89 12.03 -0.03
C ASP A 100 -21.93 11.87 1.50
N LEU A 101 -20.93 12.43 2.18
CA LEU A 101 -21.03 12.64 3.62
C LEU A 101 -22.19 13.62 3.82
N PRO A 102 -23.23 13.30 4.61
CA PRO A 102 -24.26 14.27 4.93
C PRO A 102 -23.61 15.45 5.64
N MET A 103 -23.38 16.53 4.90
CA MET A 103 -22.88 17.79 5.43
C MET A 103 -24.06 18.51 6.06
N GLU A 104 -24.46 18.10 7.27
CA GLU A 104 -25.33 18.93 8.09
C GLU A 104 -24.52 20.15 8.52
N THR A 105 -24.73 21.28 7.85
CA THR A 105 -24.13 22.54 8.27
C THR A 105 -24.72 22.92 9.63
N PRO A 106 -23.89 23.19 10.66
CA PRO A 106 -24.39 23.67 11.94
C PRO A 106 -25.22 24.94 11.75
N ASP A 107 -26.48 24.94 12.18
CA ASP A 107 -27.35 26.12 12.15
C ASP A 107 -26.93 27.09 13.26
N PHE A 108 -26.23 28.16 12.89
CA PHE A 108 -25.85 29.22 13.82
C PHE A 108 -27.00 30.21 13.94
N LYS A 109 -27.72 30.18 15.07
CA LYS A 109 -28.75 31.17 15.37
C LYS A 109 -28.17 32.58 15.35
N THR A 110 -28.63 33.42 14.43
CA THR A 110 -28.36 34.86 14.43
C THR A 110 -29.03 35.49 15.65
N SER A 111 -28.24 36.09 16.53
CA SER A 111 -28.75 36.90 17.64
C SER A 111 -29.18 38.27 17.12
N GLU A 112 -30.48 38.59 17.19
CA GLU A 112 -30.98 39.92 16.92
C GLU A 112 -30.54 40.88 18.03
N ILE A 113 -29.68 41.84 17.68
CA ILE A 113 -29.32 42.94 18.57
C ILE A 113 -30.40 44.01 18.43
N SER A 114 -31.25 44.15 19.44
CA SER A 114 -32.17 45.28 19.54
C SER A 114 -31.54 46.40 20.35
N VAL A 115 -31.54 47.62 19.80
CA VAL A 115 -31.08 48.82 20.49
C VAL A 115 -32.14 49.22 21.51
N ILE A 116 -31.93 48.85 22.77
CA ILE A 116 -32.96 49.02 23.83
C ILE A 116 -33.10 50.48 24.26
N THR A 117 -32.09 51.33 24.06
CA THR A 117 -32.21 52.78 24.33
C THR A 117 -31.19 53.58 23.52
N ARG A 118 -31.66 54.59 22.78
CA ARG A 118 -30.79 55.68 22.31
C ARG A 118 -30.74 56.75 23.40
N ASN A 119 -29.58 56.94 24.00
CA ASN A 119 -29.41 57.98 25.01
C ASN A 119 -29.40 59.34 24.32
N VAL A 120 -30.51 60.08 24.38
CA VAL A 120 -30.57 61.47 23.92
C VAL A 120 -30.12 62.40 25.05
N PRO A 121 -29.13 63.27 24.83
CA PRO A 121 -28.67 64.22 25.85
C PRO A 121 -29.80 65.16 26.29
N LYS A 122 -29.92 65.37 27.61
CA LYS A 122 -30.96 66.21 28.24
C LYS A 122 -31.03 67.68 27.78
N TRP A 123 -30.08 68.17 27.00
CA TRP A 123 -30.10 69.54 26.49
C TRP A 123 -30.90 69.70 25.18
N ALA A 124 -31.30 68.60 24.53
CA ALA A 124 -32.07 68.62 23.28
C ALA A 124 -33.60 68.56 23.49
N SER A 125 -34.09 68.86 24.69
CA SER A 125 -35.52 68.96 24.98
C SER A 125 -35.85 70.32 25.59
N GLU A 126 -35.83 71.35 24.75
CA GLU A 126 -36.66 72.57 24.87
C GLU A 126 -36.93 73.13 23.48
#